data_AF-A0A947H9M4-F1
#
_entry.id   AF-A0A947H9M4-F1
#
_cell.length_a   1.000
_cell.length_b   1.000
_cell.length_c   1.000
_cell.angle_alpha   90.00
_cell.angle_beta   90.00
_cell.angle_gamma   90.00
#
_symmetry.space_group_name_H-M   'P 1'
#
loop_
_entity.id
_entity.type
_entity.pdbx_description
1 polymer ?
#
loop_
_entity_poly.entity_id
_entity_poly.type
_entity_poly.pdbx_seq_one_letter_code
_entity_poly.pdbx_strand_id
1 'polypeptide(L)'
;MGSSVGQVSQTGPIPSETAAHPVAEAVEQTPPPPTEPKAPRTGVISSTIYPAQRPGTQPQEPSSGSSANRTNQLSPTKSGVASSQQSKKLSIEEKARLQDQKIDNIAERITNVLKQLSDFKTGMLDTRLAPSQKLQFIADKYPGMAKFLGALLTQLEPVIMLMQRINQKLVEKNLIQGRRKKYHNDADHADQPENDLPPAPPPKVSFLELAEKNIVFCDNRKRPLYSLEQMRGKHGYTASEEVLVPMIMENIIQAFQEVAPKAKAIPTPQSGMYAGRPMDQVMNNISEDEIMLFLNYVQKFPRGYVGKNFRITESFAGWVVSGTPDD
;
A
#
# COMPACT_ATOMS: atom_id res chain seq x y z
N MET A 1 9.59 64.20 2.08
CA MET A 1 8.97 65.00 3.16
C MET A 1 7.71 64.28 3.60
N GLY A 2 7.52 64.06 4.90
CA GLY A 2 6.42 63.31 5.53
C GLY A 2 6.88 61.91 5.94
N SER A 3 7.32 61.66 7.19
CA SER A 3 6.53 61.54 8.45
C SER A 3 5.48 60.43 8.33
N SER A 4 5.37 59.42 9.20
CA SER A 4 5.49 59.46 10.66
C SER A 4 5.65 58.03 11.20
N VAL A 5 6.50 57.88 12.22
CA VAL A 5 6.68 56.67 13.02
C VAL A 5 5.69 56.70 14.18
N GLY A 6 4.97 55.60 14.42
CA GLY A 6 4.10 55.42 15.57
C GLY A 6 4.38 54.09 16.25
N GLN A 7 5.19 54.12 17.32
CA GLN A 7 5.27 53.08 18.34
C GLN A 7 4.06 53.21 19.28
N VAL A 8 3.48 52.08 19.70
CA VAL A 8 2.73 52.00 20.96
C VAL A 8 3.07 50.67 21.64
N SER A 9 3.79 50.78 22.75
CA SER A 9 3.95 49.74 23.76
C SER A 9 2.73 49.74 24.68
N GLN A 10 2.20 48.56 25.01
CA GLN A 10 1.37 48.37 26.20
C GLN A 10 1.79 47.07 26.89
N THR A 11 2.60 47.22 27.93
CA THR A 11 2.84 46.24 28.98
C THR A 11 1.76 46.41 30.05
N GLY A 12 0.89 45.41 30.20
CA GLY A 12 -0.07 45.33 31.31
C GLY A 12 0.49 44.46 32.45
N PRO A 13 0.24 44.81 33.73
CA PRO A 13 0.65 44.02 34.87
C PRO A 13 -0.29 42.84 35.12
N ILE A 14 0.29 41.67 35.41
CA ILE A 14 -0.42 40.46 35.84
C ILE A 14 -0.55 40.51 37.37
N PRO A 15 -1.76 40.49 37.96
CA PRO A 15 -1.92 40.35 39.39
C PRO A 15 -1.71 38.90 39.83
N SER A 16 -0.82 38.70 40.80
CA SER A 16 -0.65 37.46 41.55
C SER A 16 -1.78 37.34 42.56
N GLU A 17 -2.69 36.38 42.35
CA GLU A 17 -3.71 36.01 43.33
C GLU A 17 -3.31 34.71 44.03
N THR A 18 -2.76 34.89 45.23
CA THR A 18 -2.44 33.85 46.21
C THR A 18 -3.75 33.36 46.83
N ALA A 19 -4.27 32.22 46.37
CA ALA A 19 -5.34 31.50 47.06
C ALA A 19 -4.73 30.49 48.03
N ALA A 20 -4.79 30.81 49.32
CA ALA A 20 -4.48 29.91 50.41
C ALA A 20 -5.59 28.84 50.53
N HIS A 21 -5.21 27.56 50.40
CA HIS A 21 -6.09 26.45 50.74
C HIS A 21 -6.09 26.21 52.26
N PRO A 22 -7.26 26.01 52.90
CA PRO A 22 -7.33 25.61 54.29
C PRO A 22 -6.96 24.14 54.47
N VAL A 23 -6.16 23.89 55.51
CA VAL A 23 -5.81 22.58 56.05
C VAL A 23 -7.09 21.90 56.52
N ALA A 24 -7.47 20.82 55.83
CA ALA A 24 -8.53 19.92 56.28
C ALA A 24 -7.94 18.87 57.23
N GLU A 25 -8.54 18.85 58.40
CA GLU A 25 -8.31 18.02 59.57
C GLU A 25 -8.43 16.51 59.24
N ALA A 26 -7.45 15.74 59.72
CA ALA A 26 -7.42 14.29 59.56
C ALA A 26 -8.52 13.63 60.40
N VAL A 27 -9.55 13.09 59.74
CA VAL A 27 -10.53 12.20 60.35
C VAL A 27 -9.99 10.77 60.26
N GLU A 28 -9.61 10.24 61.41
CA GLU A 28 -9.22 8.86 61.67
C GLU A 28 -10.40 7.93 61.36
N GLN A 29 -10.43 7.35 60.14
CA GLN A 29 -11.39 6.32 59.77
C GLN A 29 -10.90 4.94 60.24
N THR A 30 -11.66 4.38 61.18
CA THR A 30 -11.57 3.01 61.65
C THR A 30 -11.85 2.02 60.50
N PRO A 31 -11.08 0.93 60.35
CA PRO A 31 -11.30 -0.03 59.28
C PRO A 31 -12.58 -0.87 59.53
N PRO A 32 -13.41 -1.13 58.50
CA PRO A 32 -14.55 -2.04 58.61
C PRO A 32 -14.10 -3.51 58.66
N PRO A 33 -14.92 -4.41 59.24
CA PRO A 33 -14.60 -5.82 59.42
C PRO A 33 -14.56 -6.60 58.08
N PRO A 34 -13.79 -7.70 58.01
CA PRO A 34 -13.64 -8.49 56.80
C PRO A 34 -14.95 -9.17 56.42
N THR A 35 -15.43 -8.88 55.21
CA THR A 35 -16.60 -9.53 54.62
C THR A 35 -16.19 -10.87 54.02
N GLU A 36 -16.86 -11.94 54.43
CA GLU A 36 -16.66 -13.31 53.94
C GLU A 36 -16.77 -13.43 52.40
N PRO A 37 -15.95 -14.29 51.76
CA PRO A 37 -16.03 -14.53 50.33
C PRO A 37 -17.26 -15.37 49.98
N LYS A 38 -18.26 -14.75 49.34
CA LYS A 38 -19.34 -15.45 48.65
C LYS A 38 -18.78 -16.20 47.43
N ALA A 39 -18.99 -17.51 47.42
CA ALA A 39 -18.64 -18.40 46.33
C ALA A 39 -19.24 -17.95 44.98
N PRO A 40 -18.51 -18.09 43.86
CA PRO A 40 -19.02 -17.75 42.55
C PRO A 40 -20.08 -18.79 42.11
N ARG A 41 -21.31 -18.32 41.89
CA ARG A 41 -22.35 -19.06 41.19
C ARG A 41 -21.96 -19.21 39.72
N THR A 42 -21.61 -20.42 39.33
CA THR A 42 -21.48 -20.87 37.94
C THR A 42 -22.86 -20.84 37.25
N GLY A 43 -23.13 -19.76 36.53
CA GLY A 43 -24.24 -19.69 35.58
C GLY A 43 -23.89 -20.44 34.30
N VAL A 44 -24.43 -21.64 34.15
CA VAL A 44 -24.41 -22.41 32.90
C VAL A 44 -25.37 -21.75 31.92
N ILE A 45 -24.83 -21.02 30.94
CA ILE A 45 -25.63 -20.47 29.83
C ILE A 45 -25.68 -21.54 28.74
N SER A 46 -26.74 -22.36 28.74
CA SER A 46 -27.07 -23.21 27.59
C SER A 46 -27.49 -22.33 26.41
N SER A 47 -26.59 -22.16 25.45
CA SER A 47 -26.91 -21.53 24.16
C SER A 47 -27.27 -22.63 23.17
N THR A 48 -28.57 -22.93 23.07
CA THR A 48 -29.13 -23.79 22.03
C THR A 48 -29.17 -22.99 20.73
N ILE A 49 -28.15 -23.15 19.88
CA ILE A 49 -28.11 -22.54 18.55
C ILE A 49 -28.97 -23.39 17.61
N TYR A 50 -30.13 -22.85 17.22
CA TYR A 50 -30.92 -23.39 16.11
C TYR A 50 -30.27 -23.01 14.77
N PRO A 51 -30.02 -23.97 13.85
CA PRO A 51 -29.58 -23.63 12.51
C PRO A 51 -30.74 -23.03 11.70
N ALA A 52 -30.57 -21.79 11.24
CA ALA A 52 -31.46 -21.18 10.28
C ALA A 52 -31.40 -21.95 8.95
N GLN A 53 -32.54 -22.51 8.54
CA GLN A 53 -32.71 -23.13 7.23
C GLN A 53 -32.54 -22.09 6.13
N ARG A 54 -31.64 -22.37 5.20
CA ARG A 54 -31.35 -21.57 4.01
C ARG A 54 -32.37 -21.95 2.92
N PRO A 55 -33.15 -21.02 2.35
CA PRO A 55 -34.00 -21.31 1.19
C PRO A 55 -33.16 -21.64 -0.03
N GLY A 56 -33.56 -22.70 -0.73
CA GLY A 56 -32.84 -23.31 -1.84
C GLY A 56 -32.70 -22.40 -3.06
N THR A 57 -31.49 -22.43 -3.64
CA THR A 57 -31.20 -21.90 -4.96
C THR A 57 -31.56 -22.96 -5.99
N GLN A 58 -32.54 -22.67 -6.86
CA GLN A 58 -32.86 -23.51 -8.01
C GLN A 58 -31.68 -23.55 -9.00
N PRO A 59 -31.41 -24.71 -9.63
CA PRO A 59 -30.46 -24.80 -10.73
C PRO A 59 -31.08 -24.26 -12.03
N GLN A 60 -30.41 -23.29 -12.68
CA GLN A 60 -30.72 -22.88 -14.04
C GLN A 60 -30.12 -23.88 -15.04
N GLU A 61 -30.96 -24.37 -15.94
CA GLU A 61 -30.61 -25.17 -17.10
C GLU A 61 -29.75 -24.40 -18.12
N PRO A 62 -28.88 -25.10 -18.87
CA PRO A 62 -28.14 -24.51 -19.98
C PRO A 62 -29.01 -24.43 -21.25
N SER A 63 -29.33 -23.21 -21.69
CA SER A 63 -29.89 -22.99 -23.02
C SER A 63 -28.79 -23.12 -24.08
N SER A 64 -28.95 -24.13 -24.91
CA SER A 64 -28.21 -24.35 -26.15
C SER A 64 -28.82 -23.49 -27.26
N GLY A 65 -27.97 -22.74 -27.96
CA GLY A 65 -28.39 -21.86 -29.07
C GLY A 65 -27.41 -21.97 -30.22
N SER A 66 -27.65 -22.95 -31.09
CA SER A 66 -27.10 -23.06 -32.44
C SER A 66 -27.35 -21.78 -33.24
N SER A 67 -26.35 -21.32 -34.00
CA SER A 67 -26.57 -20.66 -35.29
C SER A 67 -25.35 -20.83 -36.18
N ALA A 68 -25.45 -21.83 -37.06
CA ALA A 68 -24.67 -21.97 -38.26
C ALA A 68 -25.31 -21.17 -39.41
N ASN A 69 -24.52 -20.99 -40.47
CA ASN A 69 -24.87 -20.58 -41.83
C ASN A 69 -24.89 -19.07 -42.13
N ARG A 70 -23.86 -18.62 -42.85
CA ARG A 70 -24.09 -18.05 -44.19
C ARG A 70 -22.86 -18.09 -45.08
N THR A 71 -22.86 -19.07 -45.96
CA THR A 71 -22.16 -19.13 -47.24
C THR A 71 -22.74 -18.09 -48.20
N ASN A 72 -21.89 -17.35 -48.94
CA ASN A 72 -22.18 -16.67 -50.21
C ASN A 72 -20.90 -15.90 -50.59
N GLN A 73 -20.49 -15.70 -51.84
CA GLN A 73 -20.73 -16.33 -53.14
C GLN A 73 -19.61 -15.76 -54.03
N LEU A 74 -19.26 -16.48 -55.08
CA LEU A 74 -18.19 -16.15 -56.03
C LEU A 74 -18.46 -14.90 -56.89
N SER A 75 -17.37 -14.15 -57.16
CA SER A 75 -16.88 -13.54 -58.42
C SER A 75 -17.83 -12.70 -59.32
N PRO A 76 -17.35 -11.58 -59.93
CA PRO A 76 -16.53 -11.70 -61.15
C PRO A 76 -15.46 -10.61 -61.43
N THR A 77 -14.47 -11.06 -62.22
CA THR A 77 -13.67 -10.41 -63.27
C THR A 77 -13.81 -8.91 -63.62
N LYS A 78 -12.62 -8.30 -63.84
CA LYS A 78 -12.19 -7.54 -65.03
C LYS A 78 -12.52 -6.03 -65.10
N SER A 79 -11.47 -5.20 -65.00
CA SER A 79 -11.15 -4.17 -66.01
C SER A 79 -9.88 -3.41 -65.62
N GLY A 80 -8.85 -3.52 -66.45
CA GLY A 80 -7.72 -2.60 -66.42
C GLY A 80 -8.18 -1.21 -66.84
N VAL A 81 -7.77 -0.19 -66.08
CA VAL A 81 -7.82 1.20 -66.49
C VAL A 81 -6.43 1.79 -66.27
N ALA A 82 -5.88 2.27 -67.38
CA ALA A 82 -4.59 2.89 -67.46
C ALA A 82 -4.53 4.19 -66.66
N SER A 83 -3.34 4.40 -66.11
CA SER A 83 -2.74 5.64 -65.64
C SER A 83 -3.37 6.97 -66.13
N SER A 84 -3.79 7.77 -65.15
CA SER A 84 -3.67 9.22 -65.21
C SER A 84 -3.00 9.67 -63.91
N GLN A 85 -1.66 9.70 -63.91
CA GLN A 85 -0.85 10.30 -62.85
C GLN A 85 -1.03 11.82 -62.90
N GLN A 86 -2.13 12.32 -62.35
CA GLN A 86 -2.18 13.71 -61.89
C GLN A 86 -1.66 13.72 -60.46
N SER A 87 -0.38 14.07 -60.30
CA SER A 87 0.23 14.39 -59.01
C SER A 87 -0.43 15.66 -58.46
N LYS A 88 -1.63 15.53 -57.89
CA LYS A 88 -2.23 16.57 -57.06
C LYS A 88 -1.23 16.87 -55.96
N LYS A 89 -0.66 18.08 -55.97
CA LYS A 89 0.10 18.64 -54.85
C LYS A 89 -0.87 18.70 -53.67
N LEU A 90 -0.85 17.64 -52.85
CA LEU A 90 -1.54 17.60 -51.56
C LEU A 90 -1.11 18.83 -50.76
N SER A 91 -2.10 19.54 -50.24
CA SER A 91 -1.87 20.69 -49.37
C SER A 91 -0.97 20.28 -48.20
N ILE A 92 -0.16 21.20 -47.70
CA ILE A 92 0.71 20.97 -46.52
C ILE A 92 -0.13 20.41 -45.35
N GLU A 93 -1.36 20.87 -45.23
CA GLU A 93 -2.31 20.46 -44.20
C GLU A 93 -2.82 19.01 -44.39
N GLU A 94 -3.02 18.56 -45.63
CA GLU A 94 -3.37 17.16 -45.92
C GLU A 94 -2.18 16.23 -45.65
N LYS A 95 -0.94 16.68 -45.91
CA LYS A 95 0.26 15.90 -45.60
C LYS A 95 0.45 15.73 -44.09
N ALA A 96 0.18 16.77 -43.30
CA ALA A 96 0.23 16.70 -41.84
C ALA A 96 -0.79 15.70 -41.29
N ARG A 97 -2.05 15.77 -41.74
CA ARG A 97 -3.10 14.81 -41.33
C ARG A 97 -2.76 13.37 -41.71
N LEU A 98 -2.17 13.17 -42.87
CA LEU A 98 -1.76 11.84 -43.33
C LEU A 98 -0.54 11.31 -42.55
N GLN A 99 0.29 12.19 -41.99
CA GLN A 99 1.37 11.81 -41.09
C GLN A 99 0.85 11.43 -39.70
N ASP A 100 -0.12 12.18 -39.15
CA ASP A 100 -0.75 11.87 -37.87
C ASP A 100 -1.49 10.52 -37.93
N GLN A 101 -2.24 10.28 -39.02
CA GLN A 101 -2.89 8.97 -39.24
C GLN A 101 -1.90 7.81 -39.33
N LYS A 102 -0.68 8.04 -39.85
CA LYS A 102 0.38 7.02 -39.88
C LYS A 102 0.93 6.78 -38.47
N ILE A 103 1.09 7.83 -37.67
CA ILE A 103 1.55 7.73 -36.29
C ILE A 103 0.52 6.95 -35.46
N ASP A 104 -0.78 7.25 -35.60
CA ASP A 104 -1.85 6.53 -34.90
C ASP A 104 -1.92 5.05 -35.32
N ASN A 105 -1.80 4.75 -36.62
CA ASN A 105 -1.75 3.37 -37.10
C ASN A 105 -0.54 2.59 -36.54
N ILE A 106 0.62 3.25 -36.43
CA ILE A 106 1.81 2.66 -35.83
C ILE A 106 1.60 2.45 -34.32
N ALA A 107 1.01 3.41 -33.62
CA ALA A 107 0.70 3.32 -32.20
C ALA A 107 -0.31 2.19 -31.89
N GLU A 108 -1.35 2.01 -32.71
CA GLU A 108 -2.28 0.90 -32.58
C GLU A 108 -1.60 -0.45 -32.84
N ARG A 109 -0.74 -0.54 -33.87
CA ARG A 109 0.05 -1.75 -34.13
C ARG A 109 0.98 -2.08 -32.97
N ILE A 110 1.68 -1.10 -32.41
CA ILE A 110 2.55 -1.29 -31.24
C ILE A 110 1.73 -1.74 -30.04
N THR A 111 0.59 -1.09 -29.77
CA THR A 111 -0.31 -1.44 -28.66
C THR A 111 -0.85 -2.86 -28.80
N ASN A 112 -1.25 -3.28 -30.01
CA ASN A 112 -1.71 -4.64 -30.27
C ASN A 112 -0.60 -5.68 -30.11
N VAL A 113 0.63 -5.37 -30.56
CA VAL A 113 1.80 -6.23 -30.33
C VAL A 113 2.14 -6.32 -28.84
N LEU A 114 2.09 -5.20 -28.10
CA LEU A 114 2.32 -5.18 -26.65
C LEU A 114 1.24 -5.92 -25.87
N LYS A 115 -0.02 -5.86 -26.31
CA LYS A 115 -1.13 -6.63 -25.73
C LYS A 115 -0.98 -8.13 -26.01
N GLN A 116 -0.62 -8.51 -27.24
CA GLN A 116 -0.28 -9.90 -27.56
C GLN A 116 0.94 -10.39 -26.76
N LEU A 117 1.93 -9.53 -26.54
CA LEU A 117 3.07 -9.81 -25.68
C LEU A 117 2.70 -9.88 -24.19
N SER A 118 1.72 -9.09 -23.71
CA SER A 118 1.26 -9.19 -22.32
C SER A 118 0.47 -10.48 -22.10
N ASP A 119 -0.39 -10.84 -23.04
CA ASP A 119 -1.14 -12.10 -23.01
C ASP A 119 -0.16 -13.28 -23.07
N PHE A 120 0.90 -13.17 -23.88
CA PHE A 120 2.02 -14.13 -23.92
C PHE A 120 2.82 -14.16 -22.60
N LYS A 121 3.07 -13.00 -21.98
CA LYS A 121 3.77 -12.87 -20.69
C LYS A 121 3.02 -13.57 -19.56
N THR A 122 1.69 -13.62 -19.63
CA THR A 122 0.86 -14.35 -18.66
C THR A 122 1.10 -15.87 -18.71
N GLY A 123 1.53 -16.42 -19.86
CA GLY A 123 1.99 -17.81 -20.00
C GLY A 123 3.52 -18.01 -19.87
N MET A 124 4.32 -16.95 -20.05
CA MET A 124 5.80 -17.00 -20.08
C MET A 124 6.48 -16.67 -18.73
N LEU A 125 5.68 -16.42 -17.69
CA LEU A 125 6.13 -16.14 -16.32
C LEU A 125 6.60 -17.39 -15.55
N ASP A 126 6.80 -18.52 -16.23
CA ASP A 126 7.61 -19.60 -15.65
C ASP A 126 9.10 -19.17 -15.70
N THR A 127 9.60 -18.68 -14.57
CA THR A 127 10.97 -18.20 -14.35
C THR A 127 11.99 -19.33 -14.29
N ARG A 128 11.57 -20.60 -14.38
CA ARG A 128 12.46 -21.77 -14.37
C ARG A 128 13.28 -21.93 -15.65
N LEU A 129 12.83 -21.37 -16.77
CA LEU A 129 13.58 -21.44 -18.03
C LEU A 129 14.60 -20.30 -18.13
N ALA A 130 15.86 -20.66 -18.36
CA ALA A 130 16.91 -19.68 -18.66
C ALA A 130 16.51 -18.81 -19.87
N PRO A 131 16.95 -17.53 -19.96
CA PRO A 131 16.62 -16.65 -21.09
C PRO A 131 16.89 -17.29 -22.47
N SER A 132 17.94 -18.11 -22.57
CA SER A 132 18.27 -18.88 -23.77
C SER A 132 17.21 -19.94 -24.11
N GLN A 133 16.66 -20.64 -23.12
CA GLN A 133 15.62 -21.65 -23.33
C GLN A 133 14.26 -21.02 -23.69
N LYS A 134 13.97 -19.81 -23.18
CA LYS A 134 12.77 -19.06 -23.57
C LYS A 134 12.84 -18.62 -25.04
N LEU A 135 14.01 -18.19 -25.49
CA LEU A 135 14.26 -17.89 -26.90
C LEU A 135 14.14 -19.12 -27.79
N GLN A 136 14.64 -20.27 -27.33
CA GLN A 136 14.50 -21.56 -28.02
C GLN A 136 13.02 -21.93 -28.21
N PHE A 137 12.21 -21.83 -27.16
CA PHE A 137 10.78 -22.15 -27.22
C PHE A 137 9.99 -21.23 -28.16
N ILE A 138 10.33 -19.95 -28.20
CA ILE A 138 9.74 -18.98 -29.13
C ILE A 138 10.20 -19.28 -30.56
N ALA A 139 11.47 -19.63 -30.75
CA ALA A 139 12.03 -19.97 -32.05
C ALA A 139 11.40 -21.24 -32.65
N ASP A 140 11.15 -22.25 -31.82
CA ASP A 140 10.51 -23.50 -32.23
C ASP A 140 9.04 -23.29 -32.59
N LYS A 141 8.33 -22.44 -31.84
CA LYS A 141 6.90 -22.19 -32.07
C LYS A 141 6.64 -21.23 -33.24
N TYR A 142 7.57 -20.31 -33.51
CA TYR A 142 7.43 -19.29 -34.56
C TYR A 142 8.78 -19.06 -35.28
N PRO A 143 9.20 -19.96 -36.18
CA PRO A 143 10.51 -19.90 -36.84
C PRO A 143 10.72 -18.63 -37.66
N GLY A 144 9.64 -18.02 -38.17
CA GLY A 144 9.70 -16.73 -38.89
C GLY A 144 9.93 -15.51 -37.98
N MET A 145 9.48 -15.54 -36.73
CA MET A 145 9.62 -14.44 -35.77
C MET A 145 10.97 -14.46 -35.05
N ALA A 146 11.63 -15.62 -34.97
CA ALA A 146 12.89 -15.78 -34.24
C ALA A 146 13.98 -14.82 -34.71
N LYS A 147 14.14 -14.64 -36.04
CA LYS A 147 15.13 -13.72 -36.62
C LYS A 147 14.82 -12.26 -36.30
N PHE A 148 13.54 -11.89 -36.33
CA PHE A 148 13.10 -10.52 -36.02
C PHE A 148 13.29 -10.20 -34.54
N LEU A 149 12.86 -11.10 -33.65
CA LEU A 149 13.02 -10.94 -32.20
C LEU A 149 14.50 -10.96 -31.79
N GLY A 150 15.33 -11.79 -32.43
CA GLY A 150 16.78 -11.79 -32.23
C GLY A 150 17.38 -10.42 -32.57
N ALA A 151 17.11 -9.89 -33.76
CA ALA A 151 17.60 -8.57 -34.16
C ALA A 151 17.08 -7.45 -33.23
N LEU A 152 15.81 -7.51 -32.81
CA LEU A 152 15.22 -6.55 -31.87
C LEU A 152 15.90 -6.61 -30.49
N LEU A 153 16.15 -7.81 -29.96
CA LEU A 153 16.82 -8.01 -28.68
C LEU A 153 18.26 -7.50 -28.72
N THR A 154 19.00 -7.76 -29.81
CA THR A 154 20.35 -7.21 -29.99
C THR A 154 20.35 -5.69 -30.05
N GLN A 155 19.33 -5.07 -30.67
CA GLN A 155 19.18 -3.61 -30.67
C GLN A 155 18.78 -3.03 -29.31
N LEU A 156 18.03 -3.79 -28.50
CA LEU A 156 17.56 -3.35 -27.17
C LEU A 156 18.57 -3.64 -26.05
N GLU A 157 19.55 -4.50 -26.26
CA GLU A 157 20.60 -4.85 -25.30
C GLU A 157 21.28 -3.62 -24.65
N PRO A 158 21.74 -2.59 -25.38
CA PRO A 158 22.32 -1.40 -24.77
C PRO A 158 21.33 -0.61 -23.90
N VAL A 159 20.04 -0.60 -24.24
CA VAL A 159 18.99 0.07 -23.45
C VAL A 159 18.73 -0.68 -22.15
N ILE A 160 18.67 -2.01 -22.21
CA ILE A 160 18.50 -2.88 -21.04
C ILE A 160 19.68 -2.71 -20.08
N MET A 161 20.92 -2.72 -20.59
CA MET A 161 22.15 -2.49 -19.83
C MET A 161 22.15 -1.10 -19.17
N LEU A 162 21.72 -0.06 -19.89
CA LEU A 162 21.62 1.29 -19.35
C LEU A 162 20.59 1.37 -18.21
N MET A 163 19.42 0.75 -18.38
CA MET A 163 18.37 0.72 -17.37
C MET A 163 18.80 -0.02 -16.11
N GLN A 164 19.52 -1.14 -16.25
CA GLN A 164 20.14 -1.84 -15.12
C GLN A 164 21.15 -0.96 -14.40
N ARG A 165 22.01 -0.23 -15.14
CA ARG A 165 23.00 0.68 -14.55
C ARG A 165 22.36 1.86 -13.82
N ILE A 166 21.24 2.39 -14.33
CA ILE A 166 20.47 3.46 -13.67
C ILE A 166 19.87 2.93 -12.36
N ASN A 167 19.23 1.76 -12.39
CA ASN A 167 18.64 1.15 -11.19
C ASN A 167 19.71 0.85 -10.12
N GLN A 168 20.88 0.35 -10.53
CA GLN A 168 22.00 0.10 -9.62
C GLN A 168 22.51 1.38 -8.97
N LYS A 169 22.68 2.46 -9.75
CA LYS A 169 23.08 3.78 -9.23
C LYS A 169 22.02 4.40 -8.31
N LEU A 170 20.73 4.14 -8.55
CA LEU A 170 19.65 4.63 -7.69
C LEU A 170 19.69 3.94 -6.33
N VAL A 171 19.88 2.61 -6.32
CA VAL A 171 20.03 1.82 -5.10
C VAL A 171 21.26 2.25 -4.30
N GLU A 172 22.41 2.45 -4.94
CA GLU A 172 23.64 2.94 -4.27
C GLU A 172 23.45 4.32 -3.66
N LYS A 173 22.80 5.25 -4.37
CA LYS A 173 22.51 6.60 -3.84
C LYS A 173 21.60 6.56 -2.61
N ASN A 174 20.56 5.74 -2.64
CA ASN A 174 19.64 5.59 -1.51
C ASN A 174 20.36 4.98 -0.29
N LEU A 175 21.24 3.99 -0.50
CA LEU A 175 22.01 3.37 0.58
C LEU A 175 22.98 4.37 1.25
N ILE A 176 23.62 5.24 0.45
CA ILE A 176 24.55 6.25 0.96
C ILE A 176 23.81 7.38 1.69
N GLN A 177 22.64 7.79 1.21
CA GLN A 177 21.81 8.80 1.88
C GLN A 177 21.23 8.31 3.20
N GLY A 178 20.87 7.02 3.30
CA GLY A 178 20.44 6.40 4.56
C GLY A 178 21.52 6.43 5.64
N ARG A 179 22.80 6.21 5.28
CA ARG A 179 23.90 6.26 6.25
C ARG A 179 24.20 7.67 6.76
N ARG A 180 24.11 8.71 5.93
CA ARG A 180 24.44 10.09 6.35
C ARG A 180 23.48 10.65 7.41
N LYS A 181 22.21 10.25 7.42
CA LYS A 181 21.26 10.67 8.47
C LYS A 181 21.58 10.07 9.83
N LYS A 182 22.23 8.90 9.87
CA LYS A 182 22.50 8.19 11.13
C LYS A 182 23.68 8.79 11.92
N TYR A 183 24.62 9.47 11.26
CA TYR A 183 25.82 10.01 11.91
C TYR A 183 25.73 11.49 12.30
N HIS A 184 24.63 12.19 11.96
CA HIS A 184 24.50 13.61 12.27
C HIS A 184 23.76 13.89 13.59
N ASN A 185 23.18 12.88 14.24
CA ASN A 185 22.50 13.04 15.54
C ASN A 185 23.35 12.64 16.75
N ASP A 186 24.53 12.04 16.57
CA ASP A 186 25.32 11.47 17.68
C ASP A 186 26.40 12.42 18.24
N ALA A 187 26.53 13.65 17.73
CA ALA A 187 27.69 14.51 18.03
C ALA A 187 27.44 15.66 19.06
N ASP A 188 26.23 15.85 19.58
CA ASP A 188 25.88 17.03 20.40
C ASP A 188 25.38 16.73 21.84
N HIS A 189 25.61 15.51 22.36
CA HIS A 189 25.18 15.12 23.72
C HIS A 189 26.32 14.59 24.59
N ALA A 190 27.38 15.38 24.76
CA ALA A 190 28.31 15.21 25.87
C ALA A 190 27.85 16.12 27.02
N ASP A 191 27.68 15.55 28.22
CA ASP A 191 27.32 16.21 29.50
C ASP A 191 25.82 16.38 29.83
N GLN A 192 25.00 15.34 29.61
CA GLN A 192 23.76 15.16 30.38
C GLN A 192 23.94 14.09 31.47
N PRO A 193 23.42 14.31 32.69
CA PRO A 193 23.58 13.42 33.83
C PRO A 193 23.00 12.02 33.57
N GLU A 194 23.77 10.98 33.92
CA GLU A 194 23.57 9.55 33.61
C GLU A 194 22.27 8.88 34.11
N ASN A 195 21.26 9.62 34.60
CA ASN A 195 20.03 9.03 35.15
C ASN A 195 18.78 9.10 34.26
N ASP A 196 18.86 9.73 33.08
CA ASP A 196 17.76 9.77 32.10
C ASP A 196 18.13 9.01 30.82
N LEU A 197 18.45 7.71 30.94
CA LEU A 197 18.54 6.87 29.74
C LEU A 197 17.17 6.86 29.07
N PRO A 198 17.06 7.34 27.81
CA PRO A 198 15.79 7.35 27.11
C PRO A 198 15.24 5.91 27.07
N PRO A 199 13.91 5.74 27.25
CA PRO A 199 13.30 4.43 27.23
C PRO A 199 13.71 3.68 25.96
N ALA A 200 14.09 2.41 26.12
CA ALA A 200 14.54 1.60 25.00
C ALA A 200 13.48 1.62 23.88
N PRO A 201 13.88 1.80 22.61
CA PRO A 201 12.94 1.89 21.52
C PRO A 201 12.07 0.62 21.48
N PRO A 202 10.76 0.76 21.17
CA PRO A 202 9.86 -0.37 21.14
C PRO A 202 10.37 -1.45 20.17
N PRO A 203 10.22 -2.75 20.51
CA PRO A 203 10.67 -3.83 19.65
C PRO A 203 9.93 -3.77 18.31
N LYS A 204 10.69 -3.85 17.23
CA LYS A 204 10.16 -3.83 15.86
C LYS A 204 9.34 -5.09 15.60
N VAL A 205 8.15 -4.91 15.03
CA VAL A 205 7.26 -6.01 14.68
C VAL A 205 7.69 -6.61 13.34
N SER A 206 7.85 -7.93 13.30
CA SER A 206 8.12 -8.63 12.04
C SER A 206 6.83 -8.87 11.27
N PHE A 207 6.76 -8.38 10.03
CA PHE A 207 5.62 -8.66 9.14
C PHE A 207 5.55 -10.14 8.78
N LEU A 208 6.69 -10.84 8.73
CA LEU A 208 6.74 -12.27 8.49
C LEU A 208 5.97 -13.03 9.57
N GLU A 209 6.18 -12.70 10.84
CA GLU A 209 5.45 -13.31 11.95
C GLU A 209 3.94 -13.04 11.90
N LEU A 210 3.52 -11.82 11.51
CA LEU A 210 2.11 -11.51 11.32
C LEU A 210 1.50 -12.37 10.21
N ALA A 211 2.19 -12.51 9.07
CA ALA A 211 1.73 -13.34 7.96
C ALA A 211 1.70 -14.83 8.32
N GLU A 212 2.66 -15.33 9.09
CA GLU A 212 2.68 -16.72 9.57
C GLU A 212 1.50 -17.02 10.51
N LYS A 213 1.05 -16.02 11.26
CA LYS A 213 -0.20 -16.07 12.06
C LYS A 213 -1.46 -15.91 11.20
N ASN A 214 -1.37 -15.87 9.87
CA ASN A 214 -2.47 -15.57 8.95
C ASN A 214 -3.16 -14.22 9.24
N ILE A 215 -2.38 -13.22 9.66
CA ILE A 215 -2.82 -11.84 9.83
C ILE A 215 -2.31 -11.03 8.63
N VAL A 216 -3.23 -10.62 7.78
CA VAL A 216 -2.92 -9.84 6.58
C VAL A 216 -3.73 -8.55 6.59
N PHE A 217 -3.01 -7.44 6.63
CA PHE A 217 -3.62 -6.12 6.47
C PHE A 217 -3.72 -5.73 5.00
N CYS A 218 -4.75 -4.96 4.69
CA CYS A 218 -5.00 -4.42 3.37
C CYS A 218 -4.98 -2.89 3.36
N ASP A 219 -4.74 -2.34 2.18
CA ASP A 219 -4.92 -0.92 1.87
C ASP A 219 -6.42 -0.54 1.79
N ASN A 220 -6.69 0.73 1.48
CA ASN A 220 -8.05 1.25 1.31
C ASN A 220 -8.81 0.63 0.12
N ARG A 221 -8.09 0.00 -0.81
CA ARG A 221 -8.62 -0.69 -2.00
C ARG A 221 -8.77 -2.20 -1.77
N LYS A 222 -8.64 -2.66 -0.51
CA LYS A 222 -8.70 -4.07 -0.11
C LYS A 222 -7.61 -4.93 -0.76
N ARG A 223 -6.48 -4.34 -1.16
CA ARG A 223 -5.30 -5.09 -1.62
C ARG A 223 -4.41 -5.40 -0.42
N PRO A 224 -3.90 -6.64 -0.30
CA PRO A 224 -3.01 -7.00 0.79
C PRO A 224 -1.72 -6.16 0.69
N LEU A 225 -1.30 -5.57 1.82
CA LEU A 225 -0.08 -4.76 1.92
C LEU A 225 1.18 -5.62 1.83
N TYR A 226 1.07 -6.86 2.25
CA TYR A 226 2.11 -7.88 2.19
C TYR A 226 1.47 -9.26 2.04
N SER A 227 2.25 -10.22 1.58
CA SER A 227 1.84 -11.62 1.49
C SER A 227 2.98 -12.54 1.90
N LEU A 228 2.63 -13.72 2.43
CA LEU A 228 3.60 -14.73 2.82
C LEU A 228 4.49 -15.15 1.62
N GLU A 229 3.91 -15.22 0.42
CA GLU A 229 4.62 -15.55 -0.82
C GLU A 229 5.67 -14.48 -1.19
N GLN A 230 5.36 -13.21 -0.99
CA GLN A 230 6.30 -12.11 -1.23
C GLN A 230 7.47 -12.16 -0.24
N MET A 231 7.19 -12.46 1.04
CA MET A 231 8.22 -12.47 2.08
C MET A 231 9.10 -13.71 2.04
N ARG A 232 8.53 -14.89 1.77
CA ARG A 232 9.30 -16.15 1.64
C ARG A 232 10.03 -16.27 0.31
N GLY A 233 9.66 -15.45 -0.67
CA GLY A 233 10.22 -15.48 -2.02
C GLY A 233 9.76 -16.72 -2.79
N LYS A 234 9.23 -16.53 -4.01
CA LYS A 234 8.81 -17.66 -4.87
C LYS A 234 9.97 -18.51 -5.40
N HIS A 235 11.22 -18.01 -5.31
CA HIS A 235 12.39 -18.59 -5.97
C HIS A 235 13.59 -18.81 -5.05
N GLY A 236 13.37 -18.94 -3.74
CA GLY A 236 14.45 -19.11 -2.76
C GLY A 236 15.26 -17.84 -2.47
N TYR A 237 14.97 -16.74 -3.17
CA TYR A 237 15.44 -15.41 -2.80
C TYR A 237 14.36 -14.73 -1.95
N THR A 238 14.55 -14.76 -0.64
CA THR A 238 13.81 -13.92 0.30
C THR A 238 14.35 -12.50 0.17
N ALA A 239 13.48 -11.54 -0.14
CA ALA A 239 13.88 -10.14 0.01
C ALA A 239 14.12 -9.90 1.50
N SER A 240 15.24 -9.25 1.83
CA SER A 240 15.56 -8.91 3.22
C SER A 240 14.42 -8.11 3.84
N GLU A 241 14.09 -8.42 5.09
CA GLU A 241 13.09 -7.68 5.87
C GLU A 241 13.46 -6.19 5.94
N GLU A 242 14.75 -5.85 5.94
CA GLU A 242 15.25 -4.47 5.90
C GLU A 242 14.82 -3.70 4.65
N VAL A 243 14.50 -4.39 3.56
CA VAL A 243 14.03 -3.78 2.30
C VAL A 243 12.50 -3.78 2.24
N LEU A 244 11.87 -4.88 2.69
CA LEU A 244 10.42 -5.01 2.64
C LEU A 244 9.72 -4.12 3.66
N VAL A 245 10.24 -4.01 4.89
CA VAL A 245 9.62 -3.23 5.97
C VAL A 245 9.42 -1.77 5.57
N PRO A 246 10.43 -1.02 5.09
CA PRO A 246 10.24 0.37 4.68
C PRO A 246 9.20 0.52 3.56
N MET A 247 9.20 -0.38 2.59
CA MET A 247 8.24 -0.37 1.48
C MET A 247 6.80 -0.62 1.97
N ILE A 248 6.60 -1.58 2.87
CA ILE A 248 5.29 -1.87 3.45
C ILE A 248 4.84 -0.67 4.30
N MET A 249 5.75 -0.09 5.08
CA MET A 249 5.45 1.05 5.94
C MET A 249 5.05 2.30 5.14
N GLU A 250 5.75 2.58 4.04
CA GLU A 250 5.40 3.67 3.12
C GLU A 250 3.98 3.49 2.57
N ASN A 251 3.61 2.27 2.16
CA ASN A 251 2.26 1.96 1.69
C ASN A 251 1.20 2.13 2.79
N ILE A 252 1.53 1.79 4.04
CA ILE A 252 0.64 1.99 5.19
C ILE A 252 0.41 3.48 5.43
N ILE A 253 1.48 4.28 5.53
CA ILE A 253 1.40 5.73 5.74
C ILE A 253 0.57 6.38 4.63
N GLN A 254 0.81 5.99 3.37
CA GLN A 254 0.01 6.48 2.25
C GLN A 254 -1.47 6.13 2.39
N ALA A 255 -1.78 4.92 2.85
CA ALA A 255 -3.16 4.52 3.10
C ALA A 255 -3.82 5.38 4.20
N PHE A 256 -3.10 5.72 5.27
CA PHE A 256 -3.60 6.63 6.32
C PHE A 256 -3.87 8.04 5.79
N GLN A 257 -2.95 8.60 5.02
CA GLN A 257 -3.10 9.94 4.43
C GLN A 257 -4.30 10.01 3.47
N GLU A 258 -4.58 8.96 2.71
CA GLU A 258 -5.73 8.90 1.79
C GLU A 258 -7.09 8.91 2.54
N VAL A 259 -7.16 8.31 3.73
CA VAL A 259 -8.41 8.27 4.51
C VAL A 259 -8.56 9.39 5.53
N ALA A 260 -7.47 10.08 5.90
CA ALA A 260 -7.50 11.14 6.90
C ALA A 260 -8.64 12.16 6.71
N PRO A 261 -8.94 12.66 5.48
CA PRO A 261 -10.06 13.59 5.28
C PRO A 261 -11.44 12.99 5.61
N LYS A 262 -11.60 11.68 5.44
CA LYS A 262 -12.84 10.93 5.72
C LYS A 262 -12.99 10.60 7.20
N ALA A 263 -11.89 10.59 7.94
CA ALA A 263 -11.86 10.25 9.35
C ALA A 263 -12.51 11.32 10.27
N LYS A 264 -12.85 12.50 9.74
CA LYS A 264 -13.62 13.54 10.46
C LYS A 264 -14.96 13.05 11.00
N ALA A 265 -15.54 12.00 10.41
CA ALA A 265 -16.80 11.41 10.87
C ALA A 265 -16.61 10.47 12.07
N ILE A 266 -15.38 10.09 12.41
CA ILE A 266 -15.08 9.21 13.53
C ILE A 266 -15.04 10.06 14.81
N PRO A 267 -15.71 9.63 15.90
CA PRO A 267 -15.68 10.36 17.16
C PRO A 267 -14.26 10.58 17.68
N THR A 268 -14.03 11.75 18.28
CA THR A 268 -12.76 12.07 18.95
C THR A 268 -12.53 11.09 20.11
N PRO A 269 -11.37 10.44 20.20
CA PRO A 269 -11.03 9.53 21.29
C PRO A 269 -11.11 10.23 22.65
N GLN A 270 -11.66 9.54 23.65
CA GLN A 270 -11.86 10.08 25.01
C GLN A 270 -10.75 9.65 25.99
N SER A 271 -9.93 8.67 25.63
CA SER A 271 -8.89 8.07 26.47
C SER A 271 -7.66 7.65 25.65
N GLY A 272 -6.58 7.30 26.35
CA GLY A 272 -5.30 6.87 25.76
C GLY A 272 -4.46 8.02 25.20
N MET A 273 -3.41 7.69 24.45
CA MET A 273 -2.43 8.66 23.94
C MET A 273 -2.98 9.67 22.93
N TYR A 274 -4.14 9.37 22.33
CA TYR A 274 -4.82 10.23 21.37
C TYR A 274 -6.04 10.96 21.94
N ALA A 275 -6.23 10.94 23.28
CA ALA A 275 -7.37 11.59 23.92
C ALA A 275 -7.48 13.07 23.51
N GLY A 276 -8.68 13.48 23.09
CA GLY A 276 -8.97 14.85 22.67
C GLY A 276 -8.43 15.26 21.30
N ARG A 277 -7.68 14.40 20.59
CA ARG A 277 -7.16 14.70 19.25
C ARG A 277 -8.15 14.28 18.15
N PRO A 278 -8.53 15.17 17.22
CA PRO A 278 -9.39 14.80 16.10
C PRO A 278 -8.77 13.67 15.25
N MET A 279 -9.58 12.67 14.88
CA MET A 279 -9.08 11.47 14.20
C MET A 279 -8.46 11.76 12.82
N ASP A 280 -8.93 12.79 12.12
CA ASP A 280 -8.34 13.23 10.86
C ASP A 280 -6.90 13.74 11.05
N GLN A 281 -6.62 14.45 12.15
CA GLN A 281 -5.26 14.89 12.48
C GLN A 281 -4.37 13.72 12.88
N VAL A 282 -4.91 12.77 13.66
CA VAL A 282 -4.18 11.55 14.05
C VAL A 282 -3.77 10.75 12.81
N MET A 283 -4.70 10.49 11.88
CA MET A 283 -4.38 9.75 10.66
C MET A 283 -3.48 10.52 9.70
N ASN A 284 -3.60 11.85 9.61
CA ASN A 284 -2.77 12.64 8.71
C ASN A 284 -1.31 12.71 9.16
N ASN A 285 -1.08 12.72 10.48
CA ASN A 285 0.24 12.91 11.10
C ASN A 285 0.77 11.64 11.76
N ILE A 286 0.27 10.47 11.35
CA ILE A 286 0.68 9.19 11.93
C ILE A 286 2.17 8.95 11.68
N SER A 287 2.89 8.56 12.73
CA SER A 287 4.31 8.19 12.68
C SER A 287 4.51 6.68 12.50
N GLU A 288 5.71 6.29 12.05
CA GLU A 288 6.09 4.87 11.95
C GLU A 288 6.05 4.16 13.31
N ASP A 289 6.45 4.86 14.38
CA ASP A 289 6.49 4.32 15.73
C ASP A 289 5.09 4.00 16.26
N GLU A 290 4.12 4.88 16.00
CA GLU A 290 2.71 4.66 16.36
C GLU A 290 2.09 3.48 15.59
N ILE A 291 2.45 3.32 14.31
CA ILE A 291 2.03 2.15 13.52
C ILE A 291 2.65 0.88 14.10
N MET A 292 3.94 0.90 14.45
CA MET A 292 4.63 -0.24 15.07
C MET A 292 4.00 -0.61 16.41
N LEU A 293 3.61 0.37 17.23
CA LEU A 293 2.92 0.12 18.49
C LEU A 293 1.58 -0.60 18.27
N PHE A 294 0.79 -0.15 17.30
CA PHE A 294 -0.45 -0.82 16.91
C PHE A 294 -0.20 -2.26 16.41
N LEU A 295 0.80 -2.46 15.55
CA LEU A 295 1.14 -3.79 15.05
C LEU A 295 1.63 -4.72 16.17
N ASN A 296 2.29 -4.18 17.19
CA ASN A 296 2.75 -4.93 18.36
C ASN A 296 1.56 -5.38 19.21
N TYR A 297 0.58 -4.49 19.42
CA TYR A 297 -0.70 -4.84 20.02
C TYR A 297 -1.39 -6.00 19.27
N VAL A 298 -1.46 -5.93 17.93
CA VAL A 298 -2.04 -6.99 17.10
C VAL A 298 -1.28 -8.31 17.26
N GLN A 299 0.05 -8.26 17.34
CA GLN A 299 0.91 -9.44 17.52
C GLN A 299 0.69 -10.10 18.90
N LYS A 300 0.49 -9.28 19.95
CA LYS A 300 0.15 -9.71 21.32
C LYS A 300 -1.27 -10.29 21.42
N PHE A 301 -2.23 -9.72 20.68
CA PHE A 301 -3.65 -10.10 20.71
C PHE A 301 -4.21 -10.53 19.35
N PRO A 302 -3.72 -11.65 18.76
CA PRO A 302 -4.01 -12.00 17.38
C PRO A 302 -5.45 -12.47 17.12
N ARG A 303 -6.17 -12.96 18.15
CA ARG A 303 -7.47 -13.66 17.99
C ARG A 303 -8.51 -12.88 17.17
N GLY A 304 -8.52 -11.55 17.25
CA GLY A 304 -9.45 -10.71 16.49
C GLY A 304 -9.08 -10.54 15.01
N TYR A 305 -7.83 -10.79 14.64
CA TYR A 305 -7.23 -10.44 13.36
C TYR A 305 -6.97 -11.64 12.43
N VAL A 306 -6.87 -12.85 12.99
CA VAL A 306 -6.52 -14.07 12.26
C VAL A 306 -7.59 -14.44 11.23
N GLY A 307 -7.16 -14.78 10.01
CA GLY A 307 -7.99 -15.40 8.98
C GLY A 307 -8.94 -14.43 8.27
N LYS A 308 -8.82 -13.13 8.50
CA LYS A 308 -9.61 -12.08 7.84
C LYS A 308 -8.70 -11.01 7.27
N ASN A 309 -9.12 -10.44 6.15
CA ASN A 309 -8.43 -9.32 5.51
C ASN A 309 -9.00 -8.01 6.05
N PHE A 310 -8.30 -7.40 7.00
CA PHE A 310 -8.70 -6.13 7.58
C PHE A 310 -8.02 -4.96 6.88
N ARG A 311 -8.72 -3.84 6.70
CA ARG A 311 -8.06 -2.60 6.28
C ARG A 311 -7.30 -2.04 7.48
N ILE A 312 -6.02 -1.74 7.29
CA ILE A 312 -5.16 -1.31 8.41
C ILE A 312 -5.69 -0.02 9.06
N THR A 313 -6.21 0.90 8.24
CA THR A 313 -6.74 2.19 8.68
C THR A 313 -8.00 2.04 9.54
N GLU A 314 -8.91 1.12 9.19
CA GLU A 314 -10.13 0.83 9.95
C GLU A 314 -9.79 0.13 11.28
N SER A 315 -8.89 -0.85 11.25
CA SER A 315 -8.43 -1.54 12.47
C SER A 315 -7.72 -0.61 13.44
N PHE A 316 -6.85 0.26 12.93
CA PHE A 316 -6.17 1.26 13.73
C PHE A 316 -7.16 2.26 14.36
N ALA A 317 -8.12 2.76 13.58
CA ALA A 317 -9.15 3.66 14.12
C ALA A 317 -9.95 3.00 15.25
N GLY A 318 -10.35 1.73 15.07
CA GLY A 318 -11.04 0.96 16.10
C GLY A 318 -10.20 0.77 17.36
N TRP A 319 -8.90 0.53 17.20
CA TRP A 319 -7.96 0.44 18.32
C TRP A 319 -7.84 1.76 19.09
N VAL A 320 -7.69 2.88 18.38
CA VAL A 320 -7.60 4.22 19.00
C VAL A 320 -8.91 4.59 19.72
N VAL A 321 -10.07 4.32 19.13
CA VAL A 321 -11.39 4.62 19.74
C VAL A 321 -11.65 3.75 20.98
N SER A 322 -11.13 2.52 21.01
CA SER A 322 -11.27 1.62 22.17
C SER A 322 -10.45 2.06 23.39
N GLY A 323 -9.64 3.11 23.25
CA GLY A 323 -8.63 3.50 24.23
C GLY A 323 -7.37 2.67 23.99
N THR A 324 -6.30 3.33 23.54
CA THR A 324 -5.00 2.69 23.44
C THR A 324 -4.59 2.22 24.83
N PRO A 325 -4.24 0.95 25.06
CA PRO A 325 -3.70 0.54 26.34
C PRO A 325 -2.43 1.35 26.59
N ASP A 326 -2.38 2.02 27.74
CA ASP A 326 -1.14 2.57 28.27
C ASP A 326 -0.29 1.34 28.65
N ASP A 327 0.82 1.11 27.95
CA ASP A 327 1.74 -0.02 28.19
C ASP A 327 2.16 -0.10 29.67
#